data_AF-A0A1I7Z3F7-F1
#
_entry.id   AF-A0A1I7Z3F7-F1
#
_cell.length_a   1.000
_cell.length_b   1.000
_cell.length_c   1.000
_cell.angle_alpha   90.00
_cell.angle_beta   90.00
_cell.angle_gamma   90.00
#
_symmetry.space_group_name_H-M   'P 1'
#
loop_
_entity.id
_entity.type
_entity.pdbx_description
1 polymer ?
#
loop_
_entity_poly.entity_id
_entity_poly.type
_entity_poly.pdbx_seq_one_letter_code
_entity_poly.pdbx_strand_id
1 'polypeptide(L)'
;MDAVPWLFVESVCLCLDRQSLRESCKILSWWGNVSFATSKKIHTLRVFVGEHEGKLYAAARSTVDDDVPLESVDLKFTTNFSIEPHEWVEQLSSSIWKETTLDQLQMLINLIRPTTERRHPTRYDPESSSTLRLDNSTWITKKLYSMRLPVDSVELSIETKKHQSAAEEFLDSTGPLYDITFWYTYSSLKKSTVDALINKFVPVDGGFFSLGSQTRLTRDQLERLVLKCRALSCEFGVRNHDQKKTSAGRSTPSMVIYESSSS
;
A
#
# COMPACT_ATOMS: atom_id res chain seq x y z
N MET A 1 2.56 -35.13 7.05
CA MET A 1 1.90 -33.98 6.37
C MET A 1 1.62 -34.28 4.90
N ASP A 2 2.11 -35.40 4.36
CA ASP A 2 2.09 -35.69 2.92
C ASP A 2 0.75 -36.23 2.39
N ALA A 3 -0.26 -36.37 3.25
CA ALA A 3 -1.61 -36.79 2.89
C ALA A 3 -2.55 -35.62 2.56
N VAL A 4 -2.11 -34.37 2.74
CA VAL A 4 -2.92 -33.18 2.45
C VAL A 4 -3.01 -33.01 0.92
N PRO A 5 -4.19 -32.77 0.33
CA PRO A 5 -4.31 -32.57 -1.11
C PRO A 5 -3.55 -31.34 -1.61
N TRP A 6 -2.95 -31.41 -2.81
CA TRP A 6 -2.21 -30.29 -3.43
C TRP A 6 -3.02 -29.01 -3.46
N LEU A 7 -4.28 -29.10 -3.89
CA LEU A 7 -5.19 -27.97 -4.02
C LEU A 7 -5.45 -27.25 -2.69
N PHE A 8 -5.41 -27.98 -1.58
CA PHE A 8 -5.55 -27.37 -0.26
C PHE A 8 -4.33 -26.52 0.08
N VAL A 9 -3.12 -27.05 -0.12
CA VAL A 9 -1.88 -26.30 0.14
C VAL A 9 -1.76 -25.08 -0.77
N GLU A 10 -2.11 -25.23 -2.05
CA GLU A 10 -2.16 -24.11 -3.01
C GLU A 10 -3.14 -23.02 -2.56
N SER A 11 -4.33 -23.41 -2.08
CA SER A 11 -5.33 -22.48 -1.55
C SER A 11 -4.85 -21.77 -0.28
N VAL A 12 -4.12 -22.46 0.60
CA VAL A 12 -3.50 -21.84 1.78
C VAL A 12 -2.45 -20.82 1.35
N CYS A 13 -1.59 -21.15 0.38
CA CYS A 13 -0.54 -20.25 -0.10
C CYS A 13 -1.10 -18.95 -0.70
N LEU A 14 -2.26 -19.02 -1.37
CA LEU A 14 -2.98 -17.84 -1.87
C LEU A 14 -3.48 -16.90 -0.76
N CYS A 15 -3.53 -17.36 0.50
CA CYS A 15 -3.94 -16.56 1.66
C CYS A 15 -2.75 -16.09 2.52
N LEU A 16 -1.51 -16.46 2.18
CA LEU A 16 -0.33 -16.05 2.94
C LEU A 16 0.23 -14.74 2.38
N ASP A 17 0.74 -13.88 3.27
CA ASP A 17 1.64 -12.80 2.86
C ASP A 17 2.95 -13.38 2.29
N ARG A 18 3.68 -12.58 1.52
CA ARG A 18 4.90 -12.98 0.84
C ARG A 18 5.96 -13.48 1.81
N GLN A 19 6.09 -12.90 3.00
CA GLN A 19 7.06 -13.36 3.98
C GLN A 19 6.68 -14.76 4.52
N SER A 20 5.43 -14.95 4.93
CA SER A 20 4.91 -16.27 5.37
C SER A 20 5.02 -17.32 4.27
N LEU A 21 4.80 -16.93 3.01
CA LEU A 21 4.97 -17.79 1.86
C LEU A 21 6.45 -18.19 1.65
N ARG A 22 7.37 -17.23 1.75
CA ARG A 22 8.83 -17.48 1.69
C ARG A 22 9.27 -18.45 2.80
N GLU A 23 8.77 -18.31 4.02
CA GLU A 23 9.05 -19.26 5.10
C GLU A 23 8.45 -20.65 4.84
N SER A 24 7.23 -20.70 4.28
CA SER A 24 6.58 -21.97 3.90
C SER A 24 7.38 -22.74 2.86
N CYS A 25 8.05 -22.06 1.92
CA CYS A 25 8.93 -22.67 0.93
C CYS A 25 10.17 -23.36 1.54
N LYS A 26 10.58 -23.00 2.76
CA LYS A 26 11.77 -23.58 3.43
C LYS A 26 11.48 -24.90 4.13
N ILE A 27 10.20 -25.29 4.26
CA ILE A 27 9.82 -26.54 4.92
C ILE A 27 10.33 -27.72 4.08
N LEU A 28 11.25 -28.53 4.63
CA LEU A 28 11.83 -29.72 3.98
C LEU A 28 10.83 -30.89 3.91
N SER A 29 9.72 -30.70 3.20
CA SER A 29 8.67 -31.69 3.01
C SER A 29 7.94 -31.45 1.68
N TRP A 30 6.98 -32.32 1.36
CA TRP A 30 6.09 -32.11 0.23
C TRP A 30 5.37 -30.74 0.30
N TRP A 31 5.02 -30.26 1.50
CA TRP A 31 4.38 -28.95 1.67
C TRP A 31 5.25 -27.80 1.15
N GLY A 32 6.54 -27.77 1.49
CA GLY A 32 7.43 -26.71 1.04
C GLY A 32 7.64 -26.73 -0.48
N ASN A 33 7.67 -27.91 -1.09
CA ASN A 33 7.71 -28.06 -2.54
C ASN A 33 6.45 -27.50 -3.22
N VAL A 34 5.26 -27.77 -2.66
CA VAL A 34 4.01 -27.19 -3.18
C VAL A 34 3.99 -25.69 -2.98
N SER A 35 4.35 -25.19 -1.79
CA SER A 35 4.42 -23.74 -1.52
C SER A 35 5.35 -23.03 -2.48
N PHE A 36 6.53 -23.60 -2.75
CA PHE A 36 7.49 -23.05 -3.71
C PHE A 36 6.95 -23.07 -5.15
N ALA A 37 6.31 -24.16 -5.56
CA ALA A 37 5.67 -24.24 -6.88
C ALA A 37 4.53 -23.23 -7.02
N THR A 38 3.74 -23.02 -5.97
CA THR A 38 2.65 -22.04 -5.94
C THR A 38 3.17 -20.60 -5.85
N SER A 39 4.23 -20.32 -5.10
CA SER A 39 4.76 -18.96 -4.97
C SER A 39 5.26 -18.40 -6.29
N LYS A 40 5.78 -19.26 -7.18
CA LYS A 40 6.13 -18.90 -8.56
C LYS A 40 4.93 -18.53 -9.44
N LYS A 41 3.73 -19.00 -9.08
CA LYS A 41 2.48 -18.64 -9.78
C LYS A 41 1.87 -17.37 -9.22
N ILE A 42 2.15 -17.01 -7.97
CA ILE A 42 1.59 -15.82 -7.32
C ILE A 42 2.27 -14.57 -7.86
N HIS A 43 1.46 -13.61 -8.30
CA HIS A 43 1.93 -12.35 -8.85
C HIS A 43 1.22 -11.16 -8.20
N THR A 44 1.90 -10.01 -8.28
CA THR A 44 1.35 -8.67 -8.02
C THR A 44 1.14 -7.97 -9.34
N LEU A 45 -0.05 -7.41 -9.58
CA LEU A 45 -0.26 -6.53 -10.73
C LEU A 45 0.47 -5.21 -10.47
N ARG A 46 1.51 -4.90 -11.26
CA ARG A 46 2.17 -3.59 -11.19
C ARG A 46 1.69 -2.70 -12.30
N VAL A 47 1.41 -1.44 -11.96
CA VAL A 47 0.95 -0.44 -12.90
C VAL A 47 1.76 0.83 -12.70
N PHE A 48 2.38 1.29 -13.77
CA PHE A 48 3.05 2.59 -13.78
C PHE A 48 2.19 3.66 -14.42
N VAL A 49 2.19 4.82 -13.79
CA VAL A 49 1.52 6.02 -14.29
C VAL A 49 2.53 6.86 -15.05
N GLY A 50 2.49 6.78 -16.38
CA GLY A 50 3.25 7.61 -17.30
C GLY A 50 2.67 9.02 -17.33
N GLU A 51 3.10 9.86 -16.39
CA GLU A 51 2.52 11.18 -16.12
C GLU A 51 2.57 12.14 -17.31
N HIS A 52 3.72 12.24 -17.97
CA HIS A 52 3.91 13.14 -19.12
C HIS A 52 3.08 12.72 -20.33
N GLU A 53 2.92 11.42 -20.53
CA GLU A 53 2.24 10.87 -21.70
C GLU A 53 0.75 10.67 -21.45
N GLY A 54 0.31 10.69 -20.19
CA GLY A 54 -1.04 10.32 -19.83
C GLY A 54 -1.33 8.86 -20.19
N LYS A 55 -0.40 7.95 -19.87
CA LYS A 55 -0.51 6.52 -20.14
C LYS A 55 -0.36 5.68 -18.89
N LEU A 56 -0.92 4.48 -18.93
CA LEU A 56 -0.73 3.46 -17.91
C LEU A 56 0.00 2.27 -18.54
N TYR A 57 0.95 1.71 -17.81
CA TYR A 57 1.68 0.52 -18.24
C TYR A 57 1.53 -0.56 -17.19
N ALA A 58 1.15 -1.77 -17.58
CA ALA A 58 0.92 -2.89 -16.67
C ALA A 58 1.87 -4.05 -16.95
N ALA A 59 2.28 -4.72 -15.88
CA ALA A 59 3.01 -5.98 -15.89
C ALA A 59 2.63 -6.81 -14.65
N ALA A 60 3.06 -8.07 -14.61
CA ALA A 60 2.92 -8.91 -13.42
C ALA A 60 4.29 -9.08 -12.76
N ARG A 61 4.40 -8.82 -11.47
CA ARG A 61 5.61 -9.06 -10.68
C ARG A 61 5.49 -10.37 -9.93
N SER A 62 6.44 -11.27 -10.11
CA SER A 62 6.51 -12.52 -9.34
C SER A 62 6.99 -12.29 -7.90
N THR A 63 6.86 -13.30 -7.04
CA THR A 63 7.41 -13.26 -5.67
C THR A 63 8.95 -13.29 -5.60
N VAL A 64 9.61 -13.54 -6.73
CA VAL A 64 11.08 -13.57 -6.90
C VAL A 64 11.58 -12.25 -7.54
N ASP A 65 10.72 -11.23 -7.58
CA ASP A 65 11.00 -9.86 -8.04
C ASP A 65 11.29 -9.67 -9.54
N ASP A 66 11.06 -10.71 -10.35
CA ASP A 66 11.04 -10.58 -11.80
C ASP A 66 9.67 -10.07 -12.29
N ASP A 67 9.69 -9.02 -13.09
CA ASP A 67 8.52 -8.53 -13.83
C ASP A 67 8.37 -9.33 -15.14
N VAL A 68 7.16 -9.79 -15.44
CA VAL A 68 6.82 -10.57 -16.63
C VAL A 68 5.61 -9.98 -17.36
N PRO A 69 5.47 -10.19 -18.68
CA PRO A 69 4.30 -9.74 -19.42
C PRO A 69 3.01 -10.27 -18.81
N LEU A 70 1.98 -9.42 -18.74
CA LEU A 70 0.70 -9.77 -18.13
C LEU A 70 0.01 -10.96 -18.83
N GLU A 71 0.25 -11.14 -20.14
CA GLU A 71 -0.27 -12.27 -20.93
C GLU A 71 0.37 -13.62 -20.56
N SER A 72 1.52 -13.60 -19.90
CA SER A 72 2.25 -14.81 -19.53
C SER A 72 1.78 -15.42 -18.20
N VAL A 73 0.92 -14.72 -17.46
CA VAL A 73 0.46 -15.12 -16.13
C VAL A 73 -1.01 -15.49 -16.11
N ASP A 74 -1.37 -16.43 -15.24
CA ASP A 74 -2.77 -16.74 -14.93
C ASP A 74 -3.25 -15.78 -13.83
N LEU A 75 -4.10 -14.82 -14.23
CA LEU A 75 -4.60 -13.75 -13.37
C LEU A 75 -5.33 -14.23 -12.11
N LYS A 76 -5.76 -15.50 -12.04
CA LYS A 76 -6.34 -16.06 -10.82
C LYS A 76 -5.34 -16.16 -9.66
N PHE A 77 -4.04 -16.12 -9.95
CA PHE A 77 -2.96 -16.08 -8.96
C PHE A 77 -2.45 -14.66 -8.71
N THR A 78 -3.09 -13.63 -9.28
CA THR A 78 -2.81 -12.25 -8.94
C THR A 78 -3.54 -11.90 -7.65
N THR A 79 -2.80 -11.63 -6.58
CA THR A 79 -3.37 -11.49 -5.22
C THR A 79 -3.49 -10.05 -4.76
N ASN A 80 -2.75 -9.12 -5.37
CA ASN A 80 -2.75 -7.71 -5.04
C ASN A 80 -2.27 -6.86 -6.23
N PHE A 81 -2.30 -5.54 -6.09
CA PHE A 81 -1.80 -4.61 -7.09
C PHE A 81 -0.96 -3.49 -6.47
N SER A 82 -0.05 -2.92 -7.26
CA SER A 82 0.70 -1.72 -6.92
C SER A 82 0.58 -0.73 -8.08
N ILE A 83 0.08 0.47 -7.80
CA ILE A 83 0.08 1.59 -8.75
C ILE A 83 1.14 2.57 -8.27
N GLU A 84 2.09 2.89 -9.15
CA GLU A 84 3.28 3.69 -8.81
C GLU A 84 3.56 4.74 -9.91
N PRO A 85 4.25 5.85 -9.58
CA PRO A 85 4.68 6.83 -10.55
C PRO A 85 5.83 6.29 -11.42
N HIS A 86 5.87 6.72 -12.69
CA HIS A 86 6.85 6.25 -13.68
C HIS A 86 8.29 6.80 -13.47
N GLU A 87 8.51 7.70 -12.50
CA GLU A 87 9.77 8.46 -12.35
C GLU A 87 11.05 7.61 -12.17
N TRP A 88 10.93 6.31 -11.89
CA TRP A 88 12.05 5.42 -11.63
C TRP A 88 12.44 4.52 -12.80
N VAL A 89 11.81 4.66 -13.97
CA VAL A 89 11.86 3.61 -14.98
C VAL A 89 12.23 4.07 -16.38
N GLU A 90 13.30 4.86 -16.45
CA GLU A 90 14.07 5.07 -17.69
C GLU A 90 14.62 3.75 -18.29
N GLN A 91 14.46 2.62 -17.60
CA GLN A 91 14.92 1.29 -18.01
C GLN A 91 13.78 0.25 -18.11
N LEU A 92 12.52 0.65 -18.34
CA LEU A 92 11.50 -0.35 -18.68
C LEU A 92 11.96 -1.06 -19.94
N SER A 93 12.27 -2.34 -19.81
CA SER A 93 12.37 -3.18 -21.00
C SER A 93 11.00 -3.16 -21.66
N SER A 94 10.90 -2.49 -22.80
CA SER A 94 9.64 -2.26 -23.51
C SER A 94 8.91 -3.55 -23.89
N SER A 95 9.58 -4.70 -23.79
CA SER A 95 9.00 -6.02 -24.04
C SER A 95 8.17 -6.58 -22.88
N ILE A 96 8.38 -6.11 -21.65
CA ILE A 96 7.68 -6.63 -20.46
C ILE A 96 6.39 -5.85 -20.20
N TRP A 97 6.45 -4.53 -20.37
CA TRP A 97 5.40 -3.61 -19.98
C TRP A 97 4.45 -3.33 -21.13
N LYS A 98 3.15 -3.49 -20.87
CA LYS A 98 2.11 -3.26 -21.86
C LYS A 98 1.28 -2.04 -21.50
N GLU A 99 1.08 -1.15 -22.47
CA GLU A 99 0.16 -0.03 -22.32
C GLU A 99 -1.26 -0.55 -22.03
N THR A 100 -1.93 0.04 -21.05
CA THR A 100 -3.28 -0.32 -20.62
C THR A 100 -4.17 0.92 -20.47
N THR A 101 -5.48 0.73 -20.54
CA THR A 101 -6.47 1.80 -20.32
C THR A 101 -6.99 1.77 -18.89
N LEU A 102 -7.65 2.87 -18.45
CA LEU A 102 -8.30 2.92 -17.14
C LEU A 102 -9.40 1.85 -16.98
N ASP A 103 -10.15 1.57 -18.05
CA ASP A 103 -11.21 0.55 -18.02
C ASP A 103 -10.63 -0.87 -17.88
N GLN A 104 -9.52 -1.14 -18.58
CA GLN A 104 -8.79 -2.39 -18.43
C GLN A 104 -8.20 -2.53 -17.04
N LEU A 105 -7.62 -1.46 -16.48
CA LEU A 105 -7.13 -1.44 -15.11
C LEU A 105 -8.25 -1.74 -14.11
N GLN A 106 -9.42 -1.11 -14.24
CA GLN A 106 -10.57 -1.38 -13.38
C GLN A 106 -10.98 -2.86 -13.46
N MET A 107 -11.05 -3.40 -14.68
CA MET A 107 -11.38 -4.80 -14.90
C MET A 107 -10.37 -5.73 -14.22
N LEU A 108 -9.07 -5.47 -14.37
CA LEU A 108 -8.00 -6.26 -13.74
C LEU A 108 -8.10 -6.20 -12.22
N ILE A 109 -8.29 -5.02 -11.63
CA ILE A 109 -8.43 -4.86 -10.18
C ILE A 109 -9.67 -5.57 -9.66
N ASN A 110 -10.79 -5.57 -10.40
CA ASN A 110 -12.00 -6.30 -10.02
C ASN A 110 -11.81 -7.83 -10.02
N LEU A 111 -10.81 -8.37 -10.73
CA LEU A 111 -10.45 -9.78 -10.69
C LEU A 111 -9.63 -10.13 -9.43
N ILE A 112 -8.92 -9.16 -8.88
CA ILE A 112 -8.11 -9.31 -7.66
C ILE A 112 -9.07 -9.28 -6.48
N ARG A 113 -9.16 -10.41 -5.77
CA ARG A 113 -9.98 -10.47 -4.55
C ARG A 113 -9.31 -9.61 -3.47
N PRO A 114 -10.06 -8.76 -2.75
CA PRO A 114 -9.52 -8.05 -1.60
C PRO A 114 -8.97 -9.05 -0.58
N THR A 115 -7.68 -8.92 -0.24
CA THR A 115 -6.98 -9.79 0.71
C THR A 115 -7.63 -9.76 2.10
N THR A 116 -8.41 -8.72 2.39
CA THR A 116 -8.92 -8.35 3.72
C THR A 116 -10.37 -8.74 3.99
N GLU A 117 -10.99 -9.57 3.14
CA GLU A 117 -12.43 -9.89 3.23
C GLU A 117 -12.88 -10.52 4.56
N ARG A 118 -11.98 -10.90 5.49
CA ARG A 118 -12.37 -11.52 6.78
C ARG A 118 -11.62 -11.06 8.03
N ARG A 119 -10.33 -10.70 7.95
CA ARG A 119 -9.54 -10.28 9.13
C ARG A 119 -8.42 -9.32 8.72
N HIS A 120 -8.12 -8.36 9.60
CA HIS A 120 -6.92 -7.54 9.46
C HIS A 120 -5.67 -8.42 9.58
N PRO A 121 -4.62 -8.16 8.79
CA PRO A 121 -3.37 -8.89 8.91
C PRO A 121 -2.74 -8.61 10.27
N THR A 122 -2.03 -9.59 10.84
CA THR A 122 -1.27 -9.38 12.08
C THR A 122 -0.13 -8.39 11.87
N ARG A 123 0.45 -8.41 10.67
CA ARG A 123 1.56 -7.57 10.24
C ARG A 123 1.30 -7.06 8.83
N TYR A 124 1.51 -5.77 8.62
CA TYR A 124 1.53 -5.17 7.30
C TYR A 124 2.83 -5.54 6.57
N ASP A 125 2.67 -6.07 5.36
CA ASP A 125 3.75 -6.34 4.42
C ASP A 125 3.47 -5.56 3.13
N PRO A 126 4.29 -4.53 2.80
CA PRO A 126 4.11 -3.72 1.60
C PRO A 126 4.02 -4.55 0.32
N GLU A 127 4.80 -5.64 0.22
CA GLU A 127 4.83 -6.47 -0.99
C GLU A 127 3.56 -7.34 -1.16
N SER A 128 2.78 -7.48 -0.09
CA SER A 128 1.54 -8.26 -0.05
C SER A 128 0.28 -7.39 -0.11
N SER A 129 0.44 -6.07 -0.08
CA SER A 129 -0.67 -5.12 0.03
C SER A 129 -1.08 -4.49 -1.30
N SER A 130 -2.34 -4.07 -1.41
CA SER A 130 -2.80 -3.27 -2.54
C SER A 130 -2.45 -1.80 -2.32
N THR A 131 -1.47 -1.30 -3.07
CA THR A 131 -0.86 0.01 -2.83
C THR A 131 -1.18 1.00 -3.93
N LEU A 132 -1.54 2.22 -3.52
CA LEU A 132 -1.65 3.37 -4.41
C LEU A 132 -0.62 4.41 -4.01
N ARG A 133 0.47 4.44 -4.77
CA ARG A 133 1.50 5.47 -4.70
C ARG A 133 1.33 6.43 -5.87
N LEU A 134 1.04 7.68 -5.58
CA LEU A 134 0.89 8.71 -6.60
C LEU A 134 1.75 9.91 -6.23
N ASP A 135 2.74 10.15 -7.07
CA ASP A 135 3.45 11.42 -7.09
C ASP A 135 2.75 12.34 -8.10
N ASN A 136 2.87 13.65 -7.86
CA ASN A 136 2.38 14.70 -8.74
C ASN A 136 0.86 14.71 -9.06
N SER A 137 0.45 15.85 -9.62
CA SER A 137 -0.96 16.20 -9.84
C SER A 137 -1.31 16.15 -11.33
N THR A 138 -1.35 14.96 -11.95
CA THR A 138 -1.78 14.81 -13.35
C THR A 138 -3.26 14.48 -13.50
N TRP A 139 -3.80 14.66 -14.71
CA TRP A 139 -5.20 14.34 -14.98
C TRP A 139 -5.54 12.85 -14.78
N ILE A 140 -4.56 11.94 -14.95
CA ILE A 140 -4.71 10.51 -14.65
C ILE A 140 -4.84 10.27 -13.16
N THR A 141 -4.01 10.93 -12.33
CA THR A 141 -4.11 10.87 -10.87
C THR A 141 -5.55 11.14 -10.41
N LYS A 142 -6.19 12.17 -10.99
CA LYS A 142 -7.61 12.46 -10.69
C LYS A 142 -8.56 11.34 -11.10
N LYS A 143 -8.33 10.69 -12.24
CA LYS A 143 -9.14 9.57 -12.71
C LYS A 143 -8.98 8.35 -11.81
N LEU A 144 -7.76 8.04 -11.37
CA LEU A 144 -7.48 6.97 -10.41
C LEU A 144 -8.21 7.20 -9.08
N TYR A 145 -8.24 8.43 -8.56
CA TYR A 145 -9.06 8.77 -7.38
C TYR A 145 -10.56 8.51 -7.61
N SER A 146 -11.07 8.83 -8.80
CA SER A 146 -12.49 8.61 -9.13
C SER A 146 -12.87 7.13 -9.28
N MET A 147 -11.91 6.24 -9.49
CA MET A 147 -12.14 4.79 -9.59
C MET A 147 -12.40 4.14 -8.22
N ARG A 148 -12.09 4.82 -7.11
CA ARG A 148 -12.31 4.32 -5.73
C ARG A 148 -11.77 2.90 -5.52
N LEU A 149 -10.53 2.69 -5.96
CA LEU A 149 -9.85 1.40 -5.89
C LEU A 149 -9.79 0.87 -4.45
N PRO A 150 -9.95 -0.44 -4.23
CA PRO A 150 -9.83 -1.06 -2.92
C PRO A 150 -8.35 -1.15 -2.53
N VAL A 151 -7.83 -0.09 -1.91
CA VAL A 151 -6.42 0.01 -1.49
C VAL A 151 -6.29 -0.30 0.00
N ASP A 152 -5.18 -0.95 0.34
CA ASP A 152 -4.75 -1.26 1.71
C ASP A 152 -3.74 -0.21 2.21
N SER A 153 -3.04 0.44 1.29
CA SER A 153 -1.98 1.42 1.55
C SER A 153 -2.06 2.60 0.58
N VAL A 154 -1.78 3.80 1.09
CA VAL A 154 -1.74 5.05 0.29
C VAL A 154 -0.47 5.83 0.57
N GLU A 155 0.24 6.20 -0.50
CA GLU A 155 1.43 7.05 -0.45
C GLU A 155 1.24 8.19 -1.46
N LEU A 156 0.93 9.39 -0.97
CA LEU A 156 0.46 10.49 -1.82
C LEU A 156 1.32 11.75 -1.71
N SER A 157 1.62 12.36 -2.86
CA SER A 157 2.14 13.72 -2.98
C SER A 157 1.17 14.58 -3.79
N ILE A 158 0.61 15.62 -3.16
CA ILE A 158 -0.51 16.40 -3.72
C ILE A 158 -0.09 17.85 -3.90
N GLU A 159 0.27 18.23 -5.13
CA GLU A 159 0.82 19.55 -5.43
C GLU A 159 -0.21 20.65 -5.68
N THR A 160 -1.47 20.31 -5.94
CA THR A 160 -2.48 21.30 -6.35
C THR A 160 -3.80 21.16 -5.60
N LYS A 161 -4.49 22.29 -5.40
CA LYS A 161 -5.81 22.34 -4.75
C LYS A 161 -6.86 21.42 -5.38
N LYS A 162 -6.87 21.33 -6.72
CA LYS A 162 -7.82 20.50 -7.46
C LYS A 162 -7.61 19.01 -7.16
N HIS A 163 -6.36 18.57 -7.07
CA HIS A 163 -6.03 17.19 -6.76
C HIS A 163 -6.21 16.90 -5.27
N GLN A 164 -5.94 17.86 -4.39
CA GLN A 164 -6.25 17.72 -2.97
C GLN A 164 -7.74 17.45 -2.74
N SER A 165 -8.62 18.22 -3.39
CA SER A 165 -10.06 18.01 -3.25
C SER A 165 -10.51 16.63 -3.73
N ALA A 166 -9.92 16.13 -4.83
CA ALA A 166 -10.23 14.80 -5.36
C ALA A 166 -9.66 13.67 -4.48
N ALA A 167 -8.45 13.85 -3.95
CA ALA A 167 -7.84 12.91 -3.01
C ALA A 167 -8.65 12.82 -1.72
N GLU A 168 -9.07 13.94 -1.14
CA GLU A 168 -9.93 13.95 0.06
C GLU A 168 -11.24 13.17 -0.16
N GLU A 169 -11.91 13.35 -1.32
CA GLU A 169 -13.12 12.59 -1.66
C GLU A 169 -12.84 11.08 -1.80
N PHE A 170 -11.73 10.72 -2.44
CA PHE A 170 -11.29 9.33 -2.57
C PHE A 170 -11.05 8.71 -1.18
N LEU A 171 -10.28 9.38 -0.32
CA LEU A 171 -9.93 8.90 1.02
C LEU A 171 -11.15 8.75 1.93
N ASP A 172 -12.17 9.61 1.78
CA ASP A 172 -13.43 9.46 2.52
C ASP A 172 -14.14 8.14 2.15
N SER A 173 -13.96 7.66 0.91
CA SER A 173 -14.58 6.43 0.40
C SER A 173 -13.76 5.14 0.61
N THR A 174 -12.49 5.22 1.02
CA THR A 174 -11.63 4.03 1.15
C THR A 174 -12.05 3.12 2.31
N GLY A 175 -11.60 1.86 2.27
CA GLY A 175 -11.74 0.92 3.38
C GLY A 175 -10.75 1.19 4.53
N PRO A 176 -10.50 0.18 5.37
CA PRO A 176 -9.39 0.18 6.32
C PRO A 176 -8.04 0.37 5.61
N LEU A 177 -7.12 1.09 6.23
CA LEU A 177 -5.77 1.35 5.71
C LEU A 177 -4.72 0.97 6.75
N TYR A 178 -3.62 0.38 6.30
CA TYR A 178 -2.52 -0.08 7.17
C TYR A 178 -1.29 0.81 7.07
N ASP A 179 -1.13 1.51 5.95
CA ASP A 179 -0.06 2.47 5.72
C ASP A 179 -0.64 3.70 5.02
N ILE A 180 -0.45 4.85 5.68
CA ILE A 180 -0.92 6.15 5.24
C ILE A 180 0.27 7.09 5.28
N THR A 181 0.77 7.44 4.11
CA THR A 181 1.91 8.35 3.96
C THR A 181 1.54 9.51 3.04
N PHE A 182 1.65 10.74 3.55
CA PHE A 182 1.61 11.95 2.73
C PHE A 182 2.97 12.65 2.79
N TRP A 183 3.66 12.70 1.65
CA TRP A 183 4.94 13.40 1.55
C TRP A 183 4.75 14.92 1.49
N TYR A 184 3.78 15.34 0.69
CA TYR A 184 3.47 16.73 0.45
C TYR A 184 1.96 16.91 0.23
N THR A 185 1.41 17.98 0.79
CA THR A 185 0.05 18.42 0.51
C THR A 185 0.05 19.91 0.21
N TYR A 186 -0.64 20.31 -0.86
CA TYR A 186 -0.75 21.70 -1.32
C TYR A 186 -1.16 22.66 -0.20
N SER A 187 -2.10 22.22 0.63
CA SER A 187 -2.51 22.89 1.86
C SER A 187 -2.85 21.84 2.92
N SER A 188 -3.11 22.29 4.16
CA SER A 188 -3.58 21.40 5.22
C SER A 188 -4.83 20.63 4.76
N LEU A 189 -4.87 19.32 5.00
CA LEU A 189 -6.06 18.51 4.76
C LEU A 189 -7.22 19.02 5.63
N LYS A 190 -8.45 18.86 5.14
CA LYS A 190 -9.64 19.16 5.95
C LYS A 190 -9.62 18.34 7.25
N LYS A 191 -10.06 18.96 8.35
CA LYS A 191 -10.18 18.29 9.65
C LYS A 191 -10.98 16.99 9.56
N SER A 192 -12.09 17.01 8.82
CA SER A 192 -12.94 15.84 8.60
C SER A 192 -12.19 14.69 7.92
N THR A 193 -11.36 14.99 6.92
CA THR A 193 -10.55 13.99 6.21
C THR A 193 -9.49 13.41 7.14
N VAL A 194 -8.80 14.24 7.94
CA VAL A 194 -7.83 13.74 8.94
C VAL A 194 -8.52 12.82 9.95
N ASP A 195 -9.70 13.20 10.45
CA ASP A 195 -10.48 12.38 11.37
C ASP A 195 -10.93 11.06 10.73
N ALA A 196 -11.28 11.07 9.44
CA ALA A 196 -11.62 9.89 8.66
C ALA A 196 -10.41 8.97 8.47
N LEU A 197 -9.24 9.51 8.14
CA LEU A 197 -7.99 8.73 8.02
C LEU A 197 -7.62 8.07 9.34
N ILE A 198 -7.70 8.78 10.47
CA ILE A 198 -7.46 8.20 11.80
C ILE A 198 -8.44 7.07 12.08
N ASN A 199 -9.71 7.21 11.68
CA ASN A 199 -10.73 6.17 11.86
C ASN A 199 -10.49 4.94 10.97
N LYS A 200 -10.04 5.14 9.74
CA LYS A 200 -9.74 4.07 8.77
C LYS A 200 -8.41 3.38 9.04
N PHE A 201 -7.46 4.06 9.68
CA PHE A 201 -6.17 3.48 10.04
C PHE A 201 -6.35 2.32 11.01
N VAL A 202 -5.79 1.16 10.66
CA VAL A 202 -5.75 -0.03 11.51
C VAL A 202 -4.30 -0.28 11.90
N PRO A 203 -3.92 -0.04 13.16
CA PRO A 203 -2.55 -0.27 13.57
C PRO A 203 -2.27 -1.76 13.62
N VAL A 204 -1.26 -2.17 12.87
CA VAL A 204 -0.73 -3.54 12.79
C VAL A 204 0.78 -3.45 12.84
N ASP A 205 1.47 -4.56 13.12
CA ASP A 205 2.93 -4.57 13.07
C ASP A 205 3.43 -4.13 11.67
N GLY A 206 4.41 -3.24 11.62
CA GLY A 206 4.89 -2.63 10.37
C GLY A 206 3.96 -1.57 9.74
N GLY A 207 2.76 -1.34 10.28
CA GLY A 207 1.86 -0.30 9.81
C GLY A 207 2.38 1.12 10.10
N PHE A 208 1.99 2.09 9.29
CA PHE A 208 2.55 3.44 9.34
C PHE A 208 1.51 4.55 9.14
N PHE A 209 1.64 5.65 9.89
CA PHE A 209 0.78 6.83 9.77
C PHE A 209 1.62 8.11 9.80
N SER A 210 1.71 8.77 8.65
CA SER A 210 2.44 10.02 8.47
C SER A 210 1.67 10.99 7.59
N LEU A 211 1.47 12.20 8.09
CA LEU A 211 0.91 13.30 7.31
C LEU A 211 2.01 14.32 7.00
N GLY A 212 1.91 14.96 5.84
CA GLY A 212 2.86 15.99 5.41
C GLY A 212 2.89 17.17 6.38
N SER A 213 3.99 17.93 6.36
CA SER A 213 4.24 19.04 7.31
C SER A 213 3.18 20.14 7.31
N GLN A 214 2.42 20.28 6.22
CA GLN A 214 1.32 21.24 6.12
C GLN A 214 0.09 20.82 6.95
N THR A 215 -0.06 19.53 7.30
CA THR A 215 -1.21 19.02 8.04
C THR A 215 -0.80 18.66 9.47
N ARG A 216 -1.14 19.53 10.41
CA ARG A 216 -0.85 19.31 11.84
C ARG A 216 -1.99 18.57 12.52
N LEU A 217 -1.66 17.48 13.22
CA LEU A 217 -2.61 16.80 14.09
C LEU A 217 -2.90 17.66 15.33
N THR A 218 -4.18 17.78 15.66
CA THR A 218 -4.60 18.32 16.96
C THR A 218 -4.25 17.33 18.08
N ARG A 219 -4.24 17.82 19.33
CA ARG A 219 -4.01 16.97 20.50
C ARG A 219 -5.01 15.80 20.56
N ASP A 220 -6.29 16.08 20.37
CA ASP A 220 -7.35 15.06 20.41
C ASP A 220 -7.17 14.00 19.31
N GLN A 221 -6.73 14.41 18.12
CA GLN A 221 -6.43 13.50 17.01
C GLN A 221 -5.23 12.60 17.32
N LEU A 222 -4.16 13.17 17.89
CA LEU A 222 -2.99 12.42 18.31
C LEU A 222 -3.34 11.43 19.43
N GLU A 223 -4.12 11.86 20.43
CA GLU A 223 -4.57 10.98 21.53
C GLU A 223 -5.43 9.82 20.99
N ARG A 224 -6.34 10.08 20.05
CA ARG A 224 -7.11 9.02 19.38
C ARG A 224 -6.22 8.02 18.64
N LEU A 225 -5.21 8.49 17.91
CA LEU A 225 -4.28 7.64 17.20
C LEU A 225 -3.46 6.77 18.17
N VAL A 226 -2.92 7.37 19.23
CA VAL A 226 -2.17 6.66 20.29
C VAL A 226 -3.04 5.61 20.99
N LEU A 227 -4.30 5.93 21.30
CA LEU A 227 -5.23 4.99 21.91
C LEU A 227 -5.52 3.79 21.00
N LYS A 228 -5.70 4.01 19.69
CA LYS A 228 -5.87 2.91 18.72
C LYS A 228 -4.67 1.97 18.72
N CYS A 229 -3.46 2.50 18.74
CA CYS A 229 -2.27 1.67 18.67
C CYS A 229 -1.99 0.92 19.97
N ARG A 230 -2.24 1.54 21.13
CA ARG A 230 -2.10 0.88 22.44
C ARG A 230 -3.02 -0.33 22.60
N ALA A 231 -4.21 -0.29 22.01
CA ALA A 231 -5.17 -1.38 22.08
C ALA A 231 -4.68 -2.66 21.36
N LEU A 232 -3.73 -2.55 20.43
CA LEU A 232 -3.31 -3.65 19.55
C LEU A 232 -1.90 -4.18 19.81
N SER A 233 -1.18 -3.64 20.80
CA SER A 233 0.19 -4.07 21.17
C SER A 233 1.17 -4.12 19.98
N CYS A 234 0.99 -3.26 18.99
CA CYS A 234 1.87 -3.18 17.81
C CYS A 234 2.95 -2.12 18.00
N GLU A 235 4.12 -2.36 17.42
CA GLU A 235 5.11 -1.31 17.17
C GLU A 235 4.61 -0.45 16.02
N PHE A 236 4.60 0.88 16.18
CA PHE A 236 4.15 1.79 15.13
C PHE A 236 4.94 3.10 15.16
N GLY A 237 5.24 3.62 13.97
CA GLY A 237 5.84 4.93 13.78
C GLY A 237 4.79 6.00 13.55
N VAL A 238 4.76 7.03 14.40
CA VAL A 238 4.08 8.30 14.09
C VAL A 238 5.13 9.36 13.87
N ARG A 239 5.10 9.97 12.68
CA ARG A 239 5.97 11.10 12.35
C ARG A 239 5.13 12.34 12.12
N ASN A 240 5.44 13.40 12.86
CA ASN A 240 4.91 14.74 12.61
C ASN A 240 6.09 15.63 12.20
N HIS A 241 6.11 16.05 10.94
CA HIS A 241 7.19 16.91 10.41
C HIS A 241 6.97 18.36 10.84
N ASP A 242 7.45 18.74 12.03
CA ASP A 242 7.59 20.15 12.39
C ASP A 242 8.96 20.69 11.91
N GLN A 243 8.96 21.51 10.86
CA GLN A 243 10.13 22.34 10.53
C GLN A 243 10.08 23.63 11.38
N LYS A 244 10.93 23.71 12.40
CA LYS A 244 11.36 25.01 12.96
C LYS A 244 12.87 25.07 13.12
N LYS A 245 13.51 25.90 12.29
CA LYS A 245 14.68 26.68 12.70
C LYS A 245 14.16 27.84 13.55
N THR A 246 14.53 27.92 14.83
CA THR A 246 14.67 29.19 15.54
C THR A 246 15.42 29.04 16.85
N SER A 247 16.38 29.94 17.03
CA SER A 247 17.07 30.27 18.27
C SER A 247 16.08 30.76 19.33
N ALA A 248 16.32 30.32 20.57
CA ALA A 248 15.77 30.80 21.83
C ALA A 248 14.27 30.55 22.14
N GLY A 249 14.05 29.66 23.11
CA GLY A 249 13.08 29.90 24.18
C GLY A 249 11.73 29.20 24.07
N ARG A 250 11.63 28.01 24.69
CA ARG A 250 10.45 27.17 24.99
C ARG A 250 9.89 26.33 23.83
N SER A 251 10.24 25.05 23.87
CA SER A 251 9.77 23.98 23.01
C SER A 251 8.87 22.98 23.75
N THR A 252 7.70 22.68 23.18
CA THR A 252 6.96 21.41 23.27
C THR A 252 5.98 21.35 22.09
N PRO A 253 5.70 20.20 21.44
CA PRO A 253 6.19 18.83 21.66
C PRO A 253 7.06 18.27 20.51
N SER A 254 7.98 17.37 20.83
CA SER A 254 8.59 16.45 19.86
C SER A 254 8.12 15.04 20.20
N MET A 255 7.53 14.35 19.25
CA MET A 255 7.25 12.91 19.33
C MET A 255 7.75 12.26 18.04
N VAL A 256 8.85 11.52 18.18
CA VAL A 256 9.33 10.50 17.27
C VAL A 256 9.12 9.19 18.03
N ILE A 257 8.28 8.27 17.55
CA ILE A 257 8.35 6.88 18.04
C ILE A 257 9.24 6.10 17.10
N TYR A 258 10.50 6.00 17.54
CA TYR A 258 11.33 4.81 17.55
C TYR A 258 12.05 4.82 18.90
N GLU A 259 12.04 3.71 19.63
CA GLU A 259 13.23 3.25 20.33
C GLU A 259 13.22 1.72 20.38
N SER A 260 13.95 1.13 19.45
CA SER A 260 14.31 -0.28 19.45
C SER A 260 15.33 -0.52 20.57
N SER A 261 14.98 -1.40 21.50
CA SER A 261 15.94 -2.13 22.35
C SER A 261 15.52 -3.58 22.34
N SER A 262 15.95 -4.32 21.33
CA SER A 262 15.89 -5.78 21.34
C SER A 262 16.82 -6.28 22.45
N SER A 263 16.25 -6.99 23.42
CA SER A 263 16.98 -7.79 24.41
C SER A 263 17.46 -9.09 23.79
#